data_AF-B4X2X4-F1
#
_entry.id   AF-B4X2X4-F1
#
_cell.length_a   1.000
_cell.length_b   1.000
_cell.length_c   1.000
_cell.angle_alpha   90.00
_cell.angle_beta   90.00
_cell.angle_gamma   90.00
#
_symmetry.space_group_name_H-M   'P 1'
#
loop_
_entity.id
_entity.type
_entity.pdbx_description
1 polymer ?
#
loop_
_entity_poly.entity_id
_entity_poly.type
_entity_poly.pdbx_seq_one_letter_code
_entity_poly.pdbx_strand_id
1 'polypeptide(L)'
;MIEHNKQVAEELSKLLAESYTLYLKTHKYHWNVTGPMFHSLHLLFEQQYTELAEAVDTIAERIRALGWKAPGSYAEFAKLSTVEDATGDPDASGMIKELAADHRTVAERANRVLKLAGEHEDEGSGAVASDRIEIHEKSAWMLSAHLG
;
A
#
# COMPACT_ATOMS: atom_id res chain seq x y z
N MET A 1 0.71 19.05 25.14
CA MET A 1 0.76 17.73 24.50
C MET A 1 -0.20 17.84 23.32
N ILE A 2 0.26 17.63 22.09
CA ILE A 2 -0.62 17.72 20.92
C ILE A 2 -1.64 16.59 21.03
N GLU A 3 -2.93 16.93 21.03
CA GLU A 3 -4.00 15.94 21.09
C GLU A 3 -4.20 15.39 19.68
N HIS A 4 -3.69 14.17 19.44
CA HIS A 4 -3.73 13.55 18.11
C HIS A 4 -5.05 12.83 17.88
N ASN A 5 -5.67 13.07 16.71
CA ASN A 5 -6.99 12.54 16.41
C ASN A 5 -6.93 11.01 16.17
N LYS A 6 -7.70 10.27 16.97
CA LYS A 6 -7.89 8.82 16.85
C LYS A 6 -8.30 8.37 15.45
N GLN A 7 -9.15 9.14 14.77
CA GLN A 7 -9.68 8.83 13.44
C GLN A 7 -8.56 8.82 12.39
N VAL A 8 -7.56 9.73 12.49
CA VAL A 8 -6.40 9.72 11.60
C VAL A 8 -5.56 8.47 11.81
N ALA A 9 -5.32 8.09 13.07
CA ALA A 9 -4.61 6.86 13.39
C ALA A 9 -5.37 5.59 12.94
N GLU A 10 -6.69 5.59 12.99
CA GLU A 10 -7.53 4.49 12.49
C GLU A 10 -7.44 4.35 10.96
N GLU A 11 -7.47 5.45 10.20
CA GLU A 11 -7.31 5.41 8.74
C GLU A 11 -5.87 5.05 8.34
N LEU A 12 -4.85 5.55 9.06
CA LEU A 12 -3.46 5.11 8.88
C LEU A 12 -3.29 3.60 9.16
N SER A 13 -4.02 3.06 10.14
CA SER A 13 -3.97 1.61 10.45
C SER A 13 -4.54 0.76 9.31
N LYS A 14 -5.56 1.26 8.59
CA LYS A 14 -6.07 0.62 7.38
C LYS A 14 -5.09 0.75 6.23
N LEU A 15 -4.49 1.94 6.05
CA LEU A 15 -3.44 2.16 5.05
C LEU A 15 -2.26 1.20 5.27
N LEU A 16 -1.80 1.04 6.52
CA LEU A 16 -0.75 0.10 6.89
C LEU A 16 -1.12 -1.34 6.50
N ALA A 17 -2.35 -1.77 6.81
CA ALA A 17 -2.83 -3.11 6.49
C ALA A 17 -2.89 -3.36 4.98
N GLU A 18 -3.39 -2.39 4.21
CA GLU A 18 -3.49 -2.48 2.75
C GLU A 18 -2.09 -2.48 2.11
N SER A 19 -1.18 -1.60 2.55
CA SER A 19 0.22 -1.56 2.10
C SER A 19 0.96 -2.86 2.40
N TYR A 20 0.78 -3.43 3.59
CA TYR A 20 1.41 -4.71 3.97
C TYR A 20 0.84 -5.89 3.16
N THR A 21 -0.47 -5.89 2.91
CA THR A 21 -1.09 -6.95 2.08
C THR A 21 -0.60 -6.87 0.64
N LEU A 22 -0.53 -5.65 0.07
CA LEU A 22 0.03 -5.42 -1.26
C LEU A 22 1.52 -5.80 -1.34
N TYR A 23 2.30 -5.51 -0.30
CA TYR A 23 3.71 -5.92 -0.18
C TYR A 23 3.86 -7.43 -0.36
N LEU A 24 3.09 -8.23 0.39
CA LEU A 24 3.15 -9.69 0.31
C LEU A 24 2.68 -10.23 -1.04
N LYS A 25 1.57 -9.70 -1.57
CA LYS A 25 1.06 -10.08 -2.89
C LYS A 25 2.10 -9.80 -3.98
N THR A 26 2.75 -8.64 -3.93
CA THR A 26 3.80 -8.26 -4.88
C THR A 26 5.01 -9.19 -4.78
N HIS A 27 5.45 -9.56 -3.58
CA HIS A 27 6.50 -10.56 -3.38
C HIS A 27 6.14 -11.92 -3.98
N LYS A 28 4.90 -12.39 -3.74
CA LYS A 28 4.41 -13.64 -4.33
C LYS A 28 4.48 -13.59 -5.85
N TYR A 29 4.06 -12.49 -6.47
CA TYR A 29 4.10 -12.35 -7.93
C TYR A 29 5.52 -12.21 -8.47
N HIS A 30 6.42 -11.53 -7.74
CA HIS A 30 7.84 -11.50 -8.05
C HIS A 30 8.44 -12.92 -8.12
N TRP A 31 8.13 -13.80 -7.17
CA TRP A 31 8.65 -15.18 -7.17
C TRP A 31 8.06 -16.05 -8.28
N ASN A 32 6.79 -15.85 -8.63
CA ASN A 32 6.02 -16.81 -9.43
C ASN A 32 5.69 -16.34 -10.84
N VAL A 33 6.04 -15.10 -11.23
CA VAL A 33 5.85 -14.64 -12.60
C VAL A 33 6.65 -15.51 -13.56
N THR A 34 6.06 -15.82 -14.72
CA THR A 34 6.69 -16.61 -15.78
C THR A 34 6.31 -16.04 -17.16
N GLY A 35 6.95 -16.55 -18.21
CA GLY A 35 6.66 -16.18 -19.60
C GLY A 35 7.67 -15.18 -20.19
N PRO A 36 7.41 -14.67 -21.41
CA PRO A 36 8.39 -13.88 -22.18
C PRO A 36 8.85 -12.59 -21.50
N MET A 37 8.02 -12.03 -20.60
CA MET A 37 8.31 -10.81 -19.85
C MET A 37 8.91 -11.07 -18.46
N PHE A 38 9.28 -12.32 -18.14
CA PHE A 38 9.72 -12.76 -16.81
C PHE A 38 10.70 -11.77 -16.19
N HIS A 39 11.83 -11.50 -16.85
CA HIS A 39 12.90 -10.68 -16.27
C HIS A 39 12.43 -9.26 -15.97
N SER A 40 11.71 -8.62 -16.89
CA SER A 40 11.23 -7.24 -16.71
C SER A 40 10.21 -7.13 -15.58
N LEU A 41 9.26 -8.07 -15.51
CA LEU A 41 8.23 -8.07 -14.46
C LEU A 41 8.80 -8.48 -13.10
N HIS A 42 9.73 -9.44 -13.08
CA HIS A 42 10.41 -9.86 -11.86
C HIS A 42 11.12 -8.67 -11.19
N LEU A 43 11.88 -7.87 -11.97
CA LEU A 43 12.55 -6.67 -11.47
C LEU A 43 11.57 -5.55 -11.11
N LEU A 44 10.49 -5.37 -11.89
CA LEU A 44 9.46 -4.36 -11.58
C LEU A 44 8.76 -4.66 -10.24
N PHE A 45 8.37 -5.92 -10.03
CA PHE A 45 7.75 -6.34 -8.78
C PHE A 45 8.73 -6.25 -7.61
N GLU A 46 10.03 -6.46 -7.84
CA GLU A 46 11.08 -6.22 -6.84
C GLU A 46 11.19 -4.77 -6.40
N GLN A 47 11.22 -3.86 -7.37
CA GLN A 47 11.22 -2.44 -7.11
C GLN A 47 9.98 -2.05 -6.28
N GLN A 48 8.81 -2.59 -6.62
CA GLN A 48 7.55 -2.29 -5.92
C GLN A 48 7.52 -2.84 -4.50
N TYR A 49 7.87 -4.11 -4.28
CA TYR A 49 7.83 -4.66 -2.91
C TYR A 49 8.87 -3.99 -2.00
N THR A 50 10.01 -3.57 -2.55
CA THR A 50 11.07 -2.90 -1.76
C THR A 50 10.57 -1.54 -1.28
N GLU A 51 9.93 -0.79 -2.16
CA GLU A 51 9.30 0.49 -1.83
C GLU A 51 8.18 0.32 -0.78
N LEU A 52 7.33 -0.70 -0.96
CA LEU A 52 6.26 -1.00 -0.01
C LEU A 52 6.81 -1.40 1.38
N ALA A 53 7.96 -2.06 1.45
CA ALA A 53 8.59 -2.43 2.72
C ALA A 53 8.99 -1.19 3.53
N GLU A 54 9.53 -0.15 2.87
CA GLU A 54 9.84 1.14 3.50
C GLU A 54 8.57 1.90 3.91
N ALA A 55 7.54 1.84 3.07
CA ALA A 55 6.25 2.48 3.33
C ALA A 55 5.57 1.93 4.59
N VAL A 56 5.58 0.61 4.78
CA VAL A 56 4.98 -0.07 5.95
C VAL A 56 5.56 0.48 7.26
N ASP A 57 6.88 0.62 7.35
CA ASP A 57 7.54 1.14 8.55
C ASP A 57 7.17 2.61 8.79
N THR A 58 7.27 3.43 7.74
CA THR A 58 6.90 4.86 7.78
C THR A 58 5.48 5.08 8.31
N ILE A 59 4.51 4.30 7.81
CA ILE A 59 3.10 4.41 8.23
C ILE A 59 2.94 3.92 9.68
N ALA A 60 3.56 2.79 10.05
CA ALA A 60 3.48 2.23 11.39
C ALA A 60 4.05 3.19 12.45
N GLU A 61 5.22 3.76 12.17
CA GLU A 61 5.85 4.73 13.05
C GLU A 61 5.04 6.03 13.14
N ARG A 62 4.38 6.45 12.06
CA ARG A 62 3.45 7.59 12.12
C ARG A 62 2.29 7.32 13.08
N ILE A 63 1.68 6.14 13.04
CA ILE A 63 0.62 5.76 13.99
C ILE A 63 1.14 5.82 15.45
N ARG A 64 2.38 5.33 15.68
CA ARG A 64 3.03 5.40 17.00
C ARG A 64 3.31 6.83 17.45
N ALA A 65 3.74 7.71 16.53
CA ALA A 65 3.97 9.12 16.80
C ALA A 65 2.69 9.86 17.22
N LEU A 66 1.52 9.44 16.71
CA LEU A 66 0.20 9.92 17.15
C LEU A 66 -0.23 9.35 18.51
N GLY A 67 0.57 8.48 19.14
CA GLY A 67 0.29 7.87 20.44
C GLY A 67 -0.51 6.56 20.38
N TRP A 68 -0.93 6.10 19.19
CA TRP A 68 -1.76 4.91 19.00
C TRP A 68 -0.92 3.70 18.62
N LYS A 69 -1.36 2.48 18.97
CA LYS A 69 -0.61 1.26 18.61
C LYS A 69 -0.86 0.92 17.15
N ALA A 70 0.21 0.67 16.39
CA ALA A 70 0.11 0.16 15.03
C ALA A 70 -0.27 -1.33 15.06
N PRO A 71 -1.20 -1.78 14.19
CA PRO A 71 -1.42 -3.21 13.97
C PRO A 71 -0.17 -3.87 13.38
N GLY A 72 0.08 -5.14 13.69
CA GLY A 72 1.35 -5.80 13.34
C GLY A 72 1.28 -7.31 13.14
N SER A 73 0.07 -7.85 12.91
CA SER A 73 -0.14 -9.27 12.68
C SER A 73 -1.03 -9.54 11.48
N TYR A 74 -0.85 -10.69 10.84
CA TYR A 74 -1.71 -11.12 9.72
C TYR A 74 -3.19 -11.06 10.05
N ALA A 75 -3.57 -11.46 11.27
CA ALA A 75 -4.97 -11.46 11.71
C ALA A 75 -5.54 -10.04 11.89
N GLU A 76 -4.71 -9.05 12.23
CA GLU A 76 -5.13 -7.65 12.29
C GLU A 76 -5.23 -7.07 10.89
N PHE A 77 -4.23 -7.30 10.04
CA PHE A 77 -4.22 -6.79 8.67
C PHE A 77 -5.39 -7.34 7.84
N ALA A 78 -5.69 -8.63 7.96
CA ALA A 78 -6.83 -9.26 7.27
C ALA A 78 -8.19 -8.66 7.66
N LYS A 79 -8.32 -8.04 8.85
CA LYS A 79 -9.56 -7.38 9.28
C LYS A 79 -9.66 -5.93 8.80
N LEU A 80 -8.52 -5.30 8.51
CA LEU A 80 -8.41 -3.88 8.23
C LEU A 80 -8.26 -3.58 6.73
N SER A 81 -7.58 -4.47 6.00
CA SER A 81 -7.29 -4.31 4.58
C SER A 81 -8.52 -4.54 3.73
N THR A 82 -8.74 -3.67 2.74
CA THR A 82 -9.65 -3.94 1.62
C THR A 82 -8.92 -4.48 0.38
N VAL A 83 -7.59 -4.46 0.37
CA VAL A 83 -6.79 -5.22 -0.60
C VAL A 83 -6.89 -6.69 -0.22
N GLU A 84 -7.37 -7.51 -1.15
CA GLU A 84 -7.48 -8.95 -0.94
C GLU A 84 -6.11 -9.63 -1.08
N ASP A 85 -5.89 -10.71 -0.34
CA ASP A 85 -4.68 -11.51 -0.50
C ASP A 85 -4.61 -12.18 -1.89
N ALA A 86 -3.43 -12.59 -2.32
CA ALA A 86 -3.19 -13.22 -3.60
C ALA A 86 -3.76 -14.65 -3.63
N THR A 87 -4.95 -14.83 -4.22
CA THR A 87 -5.54 -16.16 -4.41
C THR A 87 -5.18 -16.77 -5.76
N GLY A 88 -4.81 -18.05 -5.78
CA GLY A 88 -4.44 -18.75 -7.01
C GLY A 88 -3.13 -18.26 -7.63
N ASP A 89 -2.90 -18.62 -8.89
CA ASP A 89 -1.67 -18.32 -9.64
C ASP A 89 -2.04 -17.72 -11.01
N PRO A 90 -2.36 -16.41 -11.08
CA PRO A 90 -2.71 -15.77 -12.33
C PRO A 90 -1.51 -15.72 -13.29
N ASP A 91 -1.78 -15.56 -14.59
CA ASP A 91 -0.72 -15.29 -15.56
C ASP A 91 -0.15 -13.86 -15.38
N ALA A 92 0.92 -13.54 -16.11
CA ALA A 92 1.58 -12.23 -16.02
C ALA A 92 0.60 -11.05 -16.25
N SER A 93 -0.39 -11.19 -17.14
CA SER A 93 -1.38 -10.12 -17.37
C SER A 93 -2.34 -9.99 -16.18
N GLY A 94 -2.76 -11.12 -15.60
CA GLY A 94 -3.57 -11.14 -14.38
C GLY A 94 -2.84 -10.51 -13.19
N MET A 95 -1.58 -10.88 -12.95
CA MET A 95 -0.74 -10.27 -11.90
C MET A 95 -0.68 -8.74 -12.04
N ILE A 96 -0.41 -8.23 -13.26
CA ILE A 96 -0.34 -6.80 -13.54
C ILE A 96 -1.68 -6.11 -13.27
N LYS A 97 -2.80 -6.71 -13.70
CA LYS A 97 -4.15 -6.16 -13.50
C LYS A 97 -4.49 -6.03 -12.02
N GLU A 98 -4.22 -7.09 -11.26
CA GLU A 98 -4.48 -7.11 -9.83
C GLU A 98 -3.63 -6.08 -9.08
N LEU A 99 -2.31 -6.08 -9.30
CA LEU A 99 -1.43 -5.09 -8.66
C LEU A 99 -1.81 -3.66 -9.03
N ALA A 100 -2.16 -3.39 -10.29
CA ALA A 100 -2.59 -2.06 -10.71
C ALA A 100 -3.90 -1.63 -10.04
N ALA A 101 -4.86 -2.55 -9.86
CA ALA A 101 -6.09 -2.30 -9.13
C ALA A 101 -5.81 -2.04 -7.65
N ASP A 102 -5.00 -2.89 -7.01
CA ASP A 102 -4.67 -2.77 -5.60
C ASP A 102 -3.91 -1.46 -5.31
N HIS A 103 -2.95 -1.06 -6.16
CA HIS A 103 -2.30 0.26 -6.03
C HIS A 103 -3.31 1.41 -6.06
N ARG A 104 -4.36 1.36 -6.90
CA ARG A 104 -5.42 2.38 -6.89
C ARG A 104 -6.21 2.36 -5.58
N THR A 105 -6.55 1.18 -5.07
CA THR A 105 -7.22 1.03 -3.77
C THR A 105 -6.39 1.66 -2.64
N VAL A 106 -5.08 1.40 -2.60
CA VAL A 106 -4.20 2.01 -1.58
C VAL A 106 -4.08 3.53 -1.77
N ALA A 107 -4.03 4.03 -3.01
CA ALA A 107 -4.04 5.47 -3.29
C ALA A 107 -5.34 6.16 -2.81
N GLU A 108 -6.49 5.50 -2.99
CA GLU A 108 -7.78 6.00 -2.48
C GLU A 108 -7.80 6.05 -0.94
N ARG A 109 -7.20 5.06 -0.26
CA ARG A 109 -7.05 5.10 1.20
C ARG A 109 -6.15 6.25 1.63
N ALA A 110 -5.01 6.43 0.97
CA ALA A 110 -4.09 7.53 1.27
C ALA A 110 -4.79 8.89 1.09
N ASN A 111 -5.61 9.06 0.05
CA ASN A 111 -6.46 10.25 -0.12
C ASN A 111 -7.43 10.49 1.07
N ARG A 112 -8.01 9.44 1.64
CA ARG A 112 -8.85 9.57 2.85
C ARG A 112 -8.05 10.03 4.06
N VAL A 113 -6.85 9.48 4.25
CA VAL A 113 -5.92 9.92 5.30
C VAL A 113 -5.56 11.39 5.10
N LEU A 114 -5.17 11.80 3.89
CA LEU A 114 -4.79 13.17 3.57
C LEU A 114 -5.92 14.16 3.89
N LYS A 115 -7.15 13.84 3.47
CA LYS A 115 -8.32 14.67 3.75
C LYS A 115 -8.55 14.82 5.25
N LEU A 116 -8.59 13.71 5.98
CA LEU A 116 -8.86 13.71 7.42
C LEU A 116 -7.73 14.39 8.22
N ALA A 117 -6.49 14.19 7.80
CA ALA A 117 -5.34 14.90 8.37
C ALA A 117 -5.48 16.41 8.19
N GLY A 118 -5.92 16.87 7.01
CA GLY A 118 -6.21 18.28 6.75
C GLY A 118 -7.33 18.87 7.62
N GLU A 119 -8.39 18.09 7.88
CA GLU A 119 -9.49 18.48 8.78
C GLU A 119 -9.04 18.66 10.25
N HIS A 120 -7.89 18.09 10.61
CA HIS A 120 -7.34 18.10 11.98
C HIS A 120 -5.99 18.80 12.09
N GLU A 121 -5.57 19.56 11.06
CA GLU A 121 -4.27 20.25 11.04
C GLU A 121 -3.07 19.31 11.31
N ASP A 122 -3.20 18.03 10.95
CA ASP A 122 -2.17 17.00 11.11
C ASP A 122 -1.26 16.94 9.88
N GLU A 123 -0.41 17.95 9.72
CA GLU A 123 0.49 18.07 8.56
C GLU A 123 1.42 16.86 8.42
N GLY A 124 1.85 16.26 9.52
CA GLY A 124 2.75 15.10 9.50
C GLY A 124 2.11 13.86 8.89
N SER A 125 0.85 13.59 9.22
CA SER A 125 0.10 12.48 8.59
C SER A 125 -0.31 12.83 7.16
N GLY A 126 -0.60 14.11 6.90
CA GLY A 126 -0.87 14.61 5.56
C GLY A 126 0.31 14.42 4.60
N ALA A 127 1.53 14.71 5.05
CA ALA A 127 2.75 14.51 4.26
C ALA A 127 2.95 13.02 3.88
N VAL A 128 2.87 12.12 4.86
CA VAL A 128 2.96 10.66 4.62
C VAL A 128 1.91 10.22 3.59
N ALA A 129 0.67 10.67 3.76
CA ALA A 129 -0.41 10.32 2.84
C ALA A 129 -0.20 10.87 1.43
N SER A 130 0.27 12.11 1.29
CA SER A 130 0.57 12.74 -0.01
C SER A 130 1.62 11.96 -0.79
N ASP A 131 2.73 11.60 -0.13
CA ASP A 131 3.79 10.81 -0.75
C ASP A 131 3.27 9.44 -1.21
N ARG A 132 2.40 8.81 -0.38
CA ARG A 132 1.77 7.55 -0.75
C ARG A 132 0.91 7.67 -2.01
N ILE A 133 0.10 8.71 -2.12
CA ILE A 133 -0.76 8.92 -3.29
C ILE A 133 0.08 8.94 -4.56
N GLU A 134 1.13 9.77 -4.61
CA GLU A 134 1.98 9.90 -5.80
C GLU A 134 2.60 8.56 -6.21
N ILE A 135 3.16 7.83 -5.24
CA ILE A 135 3.86 6.57 -5.51
C ILE A 135 2.89 5.48 -5.99
N HIS A 136 1.71 5.36 -5.36
CA HIS A 136 0.73 4.36 -5.75
C HIS A 136 0.10 4.67 -7.11
N GLU A 137 -0.20 5.93 -7.42
CA GLU A 137 -0.72 6.34 -8.73
C GLU A 137 0.29 6.09 -9.84
N LYS A 138 1.57 6.44 -9.62
CA LYS A 138 2.66 6.16 -10.55
C LYS A 138 2.84 4.66 -10.80
N SER A 139 2.81 3.86 -9.73
CA SER A 139 2.90 2.40 -9.81
C SER A 139 1.74 1.79 -10.59
N ALA A 140 0.50 2.24 -10.33
CA ALA A 140 -0.69 1.81 -11.06
C ALA A 140 -0.58 2.15 -12.56
N TRP A 141 -0.09 3.34 -12.91
CA TRP A 141 0.16 3.73 -14.30
C TRP A 141 1.22 2.83 -14.97
N MET A 142 2.39 2.66 -14.35
CA MET A 142 3.47 1.84 -14.91
C MET A 142 3.03 0.39 -15.16
N LEU A 143 2.30 -0.20 -14.22
CA LEU A 143 1.72 -1.53 -14.39
C LEU A 143 0.71 -1.54 -15.55
N SER A 144 -0.25 -0.61 -15.55
CA SER A 144 -1.31 -0.55 -16.57
C SER A 144 -0.75 -0.34 -17.98
N ALA A 145 0.37 0.37 -18.13
CA ALA A 145 1.04 0.59 -19.42
C ALA A 145 1.53 -0.71 -20.09
N HIS A 146 1.67 -1.82 -19.35
CA HIS A 146 1.98 -3.13 -19.92
C HIS A 146 0.78 -3.81 -20.58
N LEU A 147 -0.44 -3.33 -20.33
CA LEU A 147 -1.68 -3.94 -20.79
C LEU A 147 -2.24 -3.34 -22.09
N GLY A 148 -1.71 -2.20 -22.54
CA GLY A 148 -2.21 -1.43 -23.69
C GLY A 148 -3.20 -0.36 -23.28
#